data_AF-A0AAW2KRD3-F1
#
_entry.id   AF-A0AAW2KRD3-F1
#
_cell.length_a   1.000
_cell.length_b   1.000
_cell.length_c   1.000
_cell.angle_alpha   90.00
_cell.angle_beta   90.00
_cell.angle_gamma   90.00
#
_symmetry.space_group_name_H-M   'P 1'
#
loop_
_entity.id
_entity.type
_entity.pdbx_description
1 polymer ?
#
loop_
_entity_poly.entity_id
_entity_poly.type
_entity_poly.pdbx_seq_one_letter_code
_entity_poly.pdbx_strand_id
1 'polypeptide(L)'
;MFHFSEPLLQLLRSCSKPKMQTANSSTEEEIFRVRKLEISDKNKGFVELLQQLTVCDSISDEAFRERFEELAKCGDDHLICVIEDNNSGKIVATGVCL
;
A
#
# COMPACT_ATOMS: atom_id res chain seq x y z
N MET A 1 16.12 4.81 9.86
CA MET A 1 15.63 3.47 10.24
C MET A 1 14.11 3.57 10.26
N PHE A 2 13.42 3.01 9.26
CA PHE A 2 11.96 3.10 9.20
C PHE A 2 11.38 2.28 10.35
N HIS A 3 10.63 2.95 11.24
CA HIS A 3 9.89 2.27 12.30
C HIS A 3 8.58 1.76 11.70
N PHE A 4 8.64 0.58 11.07
CA PHE A 4 7.43 -0.20 10.83
C PHE A 4 6.94 -0.72 12.18
N SER A 5 5.65 -0.59 12.45
CA SER A 5 5.05 -1.18 13.64
C SER A 5 5.16 -2.71 13.56
N GLU A 6 5.39 -3.37 14.71
CA GLU A 6 5.37 -4.84 14.82
C GLU A 6 4.20 -5.52 14.07
N PRO A 7 2.95 -5.03 14.13
CA PRO A 7 1.86 -5.64 13.36
C PRO A 7 2.08 -5.58 11.83
N LEU A 8 2.69 -4.50 11.32
CA LEU A 8 2.95 -4.35 9.89
C LEU A 8 4.10 -5.27 9.43
N LEU A 9 5.11 -5.45 10.28
CA LEU A 9 6.17 -6.44 10.08
C LEU A 9 5.63 -7.88 10.09
N GLN A 10 4.65 -8.18 10.94
CA GLN A 10 4.02 -9.49 11.00
C GLN A 10 3.18 -9.78 9.75
N LEU A 11 2.47 -8.77 9.22
CA LEU A 11 1.69 -8.89 7.98
C LEU A 11 2.60 -9.13 6.76
N LEU A 12 3.69 -8.36 6.62
CA LEU A 12 4.68 -8.57 5.54
C LEU A 12 5.31 -9.98 5.60
N ARG A 13 5.63 -10.46 6.81
CA ARG A 13 6.15 -11.83 7.02
C ARG A 13 5.12 -12.92 6.68
N SER A 14 3.82 -12.63 6.85
CA SER A 14 2.73 -13.52 6.45
C SER A 14 2.64 -13.63 4.92
N CYS A 15 2.74 -12.50 4.20
CA CYS A 15 2.67 -12.46 2.73
C CYS A 15 3.82 -13.20 2.04
N SER A 16 4.99 -13.31 2.68
CA SER A 16 6.15 -14.01 2.10
C SER A 16 6.09 -15.54 2.20
N LYS A 17 5.03 -16.12 2.77
CA LYS A 17 4.81 -17.57 2.75
C LYS A 17 3.78 -17.92 1.66
N PRO A 18 4.11 -18.75 0.66
CA PRO A 18 3.10 -19.30 -0.23
C PRO A 18 2.31 -20.33 0.56
N LYS A 19 1.22 -19.89 1.18
CA LYS A 19 0.27 -20.80 1.79
C LYS A 19 -1.14 -20.28 1.57
N MET A 20 -1.79 -20.90 0.59
CA MET A 20 -3.23 -21.01 0.52
C MET A 20 -3.76 -21.44 1.90
N GLN A 21 -4.33 -20.52 2.66
CA GLN A 21 -5.21 -20.83 3.78
C GLN A 21 -6.34 -19.80 3.83
N THR A 22 -7.48 -20.22 3.29
CA THR A 22 -8.80 -19.82 3.77
C THR A 22 -8.89 -20.15 5.27
N ALA A 23 -9.10 -19.15 6.11
CA ALA A 23 -9.53 -19.35 7.49
C ALA A 23 -10.46 -18.20 7.90
N ASN A 24 -11.74 -18.51 7.99
CA ASN A 24 -12.73 -17.67 8.67
C ASN A 24 -12.49 -17.71 10.19
N SER A 25 -12.92 -16.65 10.88
CA SER A 25 -13.24 -16.53 12.32
C SER A 25 -12.21 -15.83 13.22
N SER A 26 -12.25 -14.50 13.24
CA SER A 26 -12.71 -13.73 14.40
C SER A 26 -12.89 -12.26 14.00
N THR A 27 -13.91 -11.61 14.55
CA THR A 27 -14.28 -10.21 14.39
C THR A 27 -13.22 -9.30 15.03
N GLU A 28 -12.00 -9.34 14.52
CA GLU A 28 -11.04 -8.26 14.68
C GLU A 28 -11.23 -7.43 13.42
N GLU A 29 -11.76 -6.22 13.55
CA GLU A 29 -11.77 -5.27 12.44
C GLU A 29 -10.34 -5.24 11.90
N GLU A 30 -10.14 -5.77 10.69
CA GLU A 30 -8.82 -6.00 10.12
C GLU A 30 -8.13 -4.62 10.05
N ILE A 31 -7.28 -4.33 11.04
CA ILE A 31 -6.75 -2.98 11.28
C ILE A 31 -5.93 -2.55 10.06
N PHE A 32 -5.32 -3.52 9.37
CA PHE A 32 -4.53 -3.29 8.17
C PHE A 32 -5.13 -4.06 7.00
N ARG A 33 -5.49 -3.32 5.95
CA ARG A 33 -6.07 -3.87 4.72
C ARG A 33 -5.08 -3.80 3.57
N VAL A 34 -4.73 -4.95 2.99
CA VAL A 34 -3.90 -5.03 1.78
C VAL A 34 -4.80 -4.90 0.55
N ARG A 35 -4.48 -3.98 -0.36
CA ARG A 35 -5.20 -3.82 -1.64
C ARG A 35 -4.31 -3.21 -2.73
N LYS A 36 -4.81 -3.17 -3.96
CA LYS A 36 -4.18 -2.43 -5.06
C LYS A 36 -4.23 -0.92 -4.76
N LEU A 37 -3.22 -0.18 -5.21
CA LEU A 37 -3.21 1.28 -5.16
C LEU A 37 -4.44 1.82 -5.91
N GLU A 38 -5.12 2.78 -5.31
CA GLU A 38 -6.24 3.50 -5.91
C GLU A 38 -5.87 4.97 -6.12
N ILE A 39 -6.52 5.62 -7.09
CA ILE A 39 -6.28 7.04 -7.38
C ILE A 39 -6.58 7.95 -6.16
N SER A 40 -7.49 7.54 -5.29
CA SER A 40 -7.87 8.24 -4.07
C SER A 40 -6.78 8.20 -2.99
N ASP A 41 -5.81 7.29 -3.10
CA ASP A 41 -4.76 7.09 -2.09
C ASP A 41 -3.76 8.23 -2.01
N LYS A 42 -3.72 9.10 -3.02
CA LYS A 42 -3.00 10.36 -2.94
C LYS A 42 -3.39 11.14 -1.68
N ASN A 43 -4.69 11.24 -1.41
CA ASN A 43 -5.23 11.98 -0.27
C ASN A 43 -5.13 11.21 1.05
N LYS A 44 -4.73 9.93 1.01
CA LYS A 44 -4.51 9.06 2.17
C LYS A 44 -3.05 9.05 2.63
N GLY A 45 -2.22 9.99 2.12
CA GLY A 45 -0.82 10.13 2.50
C GLY A 45 0.15 9.24 1.73
N PHE A 46 -0.26 8.68 0.57
CA PHE A 46 0.62 7.83 -0.22
C PHE A 46 1.92 8.53 -0.68
N VAL A 47 1.82 9.79 -1.13
CA VAL A 47 3.00 10.56 -1.56
C VAL A 47 3.89 10.91 -0.36
N GLU A 48 3.29 11.23 0.78
CA GLU A 48 4.01 11.50 2.04
C GLU A 48 4.77 10.26 2.51
N LEU A 49 4.20 9.07 2.33
CA LEU A 49 4.86 7.79 2.60
C LEU A 49 6.05 7.56 1.65
N LEU A 50 5.90 7.85 0.35
CA LEU A 50 6.99 7.71 -0.62
C LEU A 50 8.16 8.67 -0.34
N GLN A 51 7.87 9.88 0.14
CA GLN A 51 8.89 10.85 0.58
C GLN A 51 9.77 10.32 1.72
N GLN A 52 9.27 9.38 2.51
CA GLN A 52 10.10 8.71 3.53
C GLN A 52 11.15 7.80 2.90
N LEU A 53 10.81 7.13 1.79
CA LEU A 53 11.69 6.17 1.12
C LEU A 53 12.74 6.83 0.23
N THR A 54 12.41 7.95 -0.43
CA THR A 54 13.30 8.65 -1.37
C THR A 54 12.91 10.13 -1.43
N VAL A 55 13.87 10.99 -1.76
CA VAL A 55 13.59 12.42 -2.01
C VAL A 55 12.57 12.52 -3.14
N CYS A 56 11.39 13.03 -2.80
CA CYS A 56 10.28 13.18 -3.72
C CYS A 56 9.73 14.60 -3.55
N ASP A 57 9.74 15.38 -4.63
CA ASP A 57 9.18 16.72 -4.64
C ASP A 57 7.67 16.70 -4.46
N SER A 58 7.07 17.87 -4.19
CA SER A 58 5.62 18.02 -4.14
C SER A 58 4.99 17.64 -5.48
N ILE A 59 4.27 16.50 -5.51
CA ILE A 59 3.56 16.02 -6.69
C ILE A 59 2.16 16.65 -6.75
N SER A 60 1.82 17.28 -7.88
CA SER A 60 0.48 17.82 -8.12
C SER A 60 -0.55 16.73 -8.44
N ASP A 61 -1.85 17.02 -8.34
CA ASP A 61 -2.92 16.01 -8.48
C ASP A 61 -2.93 15.42 -9.89
N GLU A 62 -2.74 16.28 -10.88
CA GLU A 62 -2.65 15.92 -12.28
C GLU A 62 -1.45 15.01 -12.57
N ALA A 63 -0.26 15.30 -12.02
CA ALA A 63 0.94 14.51 -12.23
C ALA A 63 0.81 13.10 -11.62
N PHE A 64 0.20 13.01 -10.42
CA PHE A 64 -0.09 11.72 -9.80
C PHE A 64 -1.07 10.91 -10.65
N ARG A 65 -2.14 11.53 -11.13
CA ARG A 65 -3.15 10.87 -11.96
C ARG A 65 -2.58 10.36 -13.27
N GLU A 66 -1.79 11.19 -13.96
CA GLU A 66 -1.12 10.80 -15.20
C GLU A 66 -0.25 9.57 -14.98
N ARG A 67 0.58 9.58 -13.93
CA ARG A 67 1.44 8.44 -13.63
C ARG A 67 0.66 7.18 -13.23
N PHE A 68 -0.42 7.34 -12.48
CA PHE A 68 -1.32 6.24 -12.12
C PHE A 68 -1.96 5.60 -13.37
N GLU A 69 -2.43 6.42 -14.31
CA GLU A 69 -3.03 5.94 -15.57
C GLU A 69 -2.00 5.24 -16.47
N GLU A 70 -0.76 5.73 -16.52
CA GLU A 70 0.33 5.05 -17.22
C GLU A 70 0.61 3.66 -16.63
N LEU A 71 0.67 3.56 -15.30
CA LEU A 71 0.87 2.28 -14.61
C LEU A 71 -0.31 1.33 -14.82
N ALA A 72 -1.54 1.85 -14.83
CA ALA A 72 -2.73 1.05 -15.11
C ALA A 72 -2.74 0.48 -16.55
N LYS A 73 -2.14 1.19 -17.51
CA LYS A 73 -1.99 0.70 -18.90
C LYS A 73 -0.98 -0.42 -19.03
N CYS A 74 -0.01 -0.52 -18.12
CA CYS A 74 0.97 -1.60 -18.11
C CYS A 74 0.40 -2.97 -17.73
N GLY A 75 -0.87 -3.04 -17.29
CA GLY A 75 -1.54 -4.31 -16.98
C GLY A 75 -1.17 -4.89 -15.62
N ASP A 76 -1.42 -6.20 -15.44
CA ASP A 76 -1.22 -6.89 -14.15
C ASP A 76 0.25 -7.26 -13.86
N ASP A 77 1.20 -6.94 -14.75
CA ASP A 77 2.63 -7.23 -14.55
C ASP A 77 3.32 -6.22 -13.61
N HIS A 78 2.67 -5.08 -13.34
CA HIS A 78 3.21 -4.01 -12.48
C HIS A 78 2.18 -3.62 -11.43
N LEU A 79 1.97 -4.51 -10.45
CA LEU A 79 1.03 -4.27 -9.36
C LEU A 79 1.68 -3.48 -8.24
N ILE A 80 1.16 -2.28 -7.99
CA ILE A 80 1.45 -1.53 -6.78
C ILE A 80 0.44 -1.97 -5.71
N CYS A 81 0.95 -2.59 -4.67
CA CYS A 81 0.20 -2.98 -3.49
C CYS A 81 0.40 -1.94 -2.39
N VAL A 82 -0.68 -1.63 -1.68
CA VAL A 82 -0.68 -0.74 -0.52
C VAL A 82 -1.33 -1.42 0.67
N ILE A 83 -0.89 -1.01 1.86
CA ILE A 83 -1.51 -1.39 3.13
C ILE A 83 -2.14 -0.13 3.71
N GLU A 84 -3.45 -0.14 3.84
CA GLU A 84 -4.24 0.90 4.49
C GLU A 84 -4.49 0.53 5.94
N ASP A 85 -4.24 1.46 6.86
CA ASP A 85 -4.67 1.34 8.25
C ASP A 85 -6.11 1.82 8.36
N ASN A 86 -7.04 0.91 8.63
CA ASN A 86 -8.47 1.20 8.76
C ASN A 86 -8.80 2.15 9.93
N ASN A 87 -7.94 2.23 10.96
CA ASN A 87 -8.18 3.13 12.09
C ASN A 87 -7.94 4.60 11.71
N SER A 88 -6.96 4.86 10.84
CA SER A 88 -6.56 6.20 10.42
C SER A 88 -7.01 6.57 9.01
N GLY A 89 -7.40 5.58 8.19
CA GLY A 89 -7.69 5.74 6.77
C GLY A 89 -6.47 6.13 5.94
N LYS A 90 -5.26 5.89 6.45
CA LYS A 90 -4.00 6.28 5.81
C LYS A 90 -3.26 5.09 5.23
N ILE A 91 -2.49 5.35 4.17
CA ILE A 91 -1.57 4.35 3.64
C ILE A 91 -0.32 4.30 4.51
N VAL A 92 -0.03 3.13 5.06
CA VAL A 92 1.07 2.90 6.00
C VAL A 92 2.22 2.09 5.40
N ALA A 93 1.99 1.41 4.28
CA ALA A 93 3.04 0.74 3.51
C ALA A 93 2.69 0.63 2.03
N THR A 94 3.72 0.54 1.19
CA THR A 94 3.60 0.29 -0.25
C THR A 94 4.71 -0.65 -0.72
N GLY A 95 4.41 -1.43 -1.76
CA GLY A 95 5.38 -2.26 -2.46
C GLY A 95 4.97 -2.48 -3.90
N VAL A 96 5.95 -2.73 -4.76
CA VAL A 96 5.73 -3.19 -6.13
C VAL A 96 5.96 -4.70 -6.18
N CYS A 97 5.02 -5.45 -6.74
CA CYS A 97 5.25 -6.82 -7.15
C CYS A 97 5.67 -6.80 -8.62
N LEU A 98 6.84 -7.40 -8.90
CA LEU A 98 7.36 -7.68 -10.24
C LEU A 98 7.35 -9.19 -10.47
#